data_AF-A0A2A4UCL9-F1
#
_entry.id   AF-A0A2A4UCL9-F1
#
_cell.length_a   1.000
_cell.length_b   1.000
_cell.length_c   1.000
_cell.angle_alpha   90.00
_cell.angle_beta   90.00
_cell.angle_gamma   90.00
#
_symmetry.space_group_name_H-M   'P 1'
#
loop_
_entity.id
_entity.type
_entity.pdbx_description
1 polymer ?
#
loop_
_entity_poly.entity_id
_entity_poly.type
_entity_poly.pdbx_seq_one_letter_code
_entity_poly.pdbx_strand_id
1 'polypeptide(L)'
;IAEAEAMHQKLSAILDAGVDISITSENLSRVDAAGAQLLYAFVKEANIRSLALTWQSVSDALMETVAVLGLSEGMAFKAPDA
;
A
#
# COMPACT_ATOMS: atom_id res chain seq x y z
N ILE A 1 15.65 8.95 -4.27
CA ILE A 1 14.97 8.93 -5.59
C ILE A 1 15.06 7.54 -6.22
N ALA A 2 16.26 6.92 -6.30
CA ALA A 2 16.46 5.58 -6.88
C ALA A 2 15.59 4.46 -6.25
N GLU A 3 15.39 4.47 -4.92
CA GLU A 3 14.60 3.42 -4.26
C GLU A 3 13.09 3.51 -4.56
N ALA A 4 12.55 4.72 -4.69
CA ALA A 4 11.13 4.90 -5.00
C ALA A 4 10.82 4.46 -6.43
N GLU A 5 11.72 4.72 -7.37
CA GLU A 5 11.57 4.30 -8.77
C GLU A 5 11.67 2.77 -8.91
N ALA A 6 12.65 2.14 -8.26
CA ALA A 6 12.77 0.69 -8.21
C ALA A 6 11.53 0.02 -7.59
N MET A 7 10.98 0.62 -6.53
CA MET A 7 9.74 0.15 -5.90
C MET A 7 8.55 0.30 -6.84
N HIS A 8 8.41 1.45 -7.53
CA HIS A 8 7.35 1.66 -8.52
C HIS A 8 7.40 0.63 -9.66
N GLN A 9 8.59 0.35 -10.20
CA GLN A 9 8.78 -0.67 -11.25
C GLN A 9 8.33 -2.06 -10.77
N LYS A 10 8.73 -2.45 -9.55
CA LYS A 10 8.35 -3.74 -8.96
C LYS A 10 6.83 -3.84 -8.76
N LEU A 11 6.21 -2.79 -8.23
CA LEU A 11 4.76 -2.73 -8.03
C LEU A 11 4.00 -2.78 -9.36
N SER A 12 4.49 -2.06 -10.38
CA SER A 12 3.92 -2.08 -11.72
C SER A 12 3.95 -3.46 -12.34
N ALA A 13 5.06 -4.20 -12.20
CA ALA A 13 5.17 -5.56 -12.70
C ALA A 13 4.18 -6.53 -12.03
N ILE A 14 3.89 -6.34 -10.73
CA ILE A 14 2.88 -7.14 -10.01
C ILE A 14 1.48 -6.85 -10.56
N LEU A 15 1.15 -5.58 -10.80
CA LEU A 15 -0.13 -5.19 -11.39
C LEU A 15 -0.32 -5.73 -12.81
N ASP A 16 0.76 -5.84 -13.58
CA ASP A 16 0.74 -6.38 -14.94
C ASP A 16 0.58 -7.91 -14.94
N ALA A 17 1.17 -8.60 -13.95
CA ALA A 17 1.02 -10.04 -13.79
C ALA A 17 -0.42 -10.48 -13.47
N GLY A 18 -1.26 -9.57 -12.94
CA GLY A 18 -2.68 -9.83 -12.69
C GLY A 18 -2.96 -10.92 -11.66
N VAL A 19 -2.02 -11.14 -10.73
CA VAL A 19 -2.11 -12.17 -9.68
C VAL A 19 -2.78 -11.63 -8.42
N ASP A 20 -3.23 -12.52 -7.54
CA ASP A 20 -3.67 -12.15 -6.19
C ASP A 20 -2.53 -11.47 -5.41
N ILE A 21 -2.85 -10.33 -4.79
CA ILE A 21 -1.90 -9.48 -4.09
C ILE A 21 -2.13 -9.62 -2.59
N SER A 22 -1.08 -10.01 -1.87
CA SER A 22 -1.07 -10.02 -0.41
C SER A 22 -0.03 -9.07 0.14
N ILE A 23 -0.45 -8.09 0.95
CA ILE A 23 0.42 -7.07 1.52
C ILE A 23 0.55 -7.29 3.03
N THR A 24 1.79 -7.28 3.53
CA THR A 24 2.10 -7.24 4.96
C THR A 24 3.06 -6.09 5.24
N SER A 25 2.83 -5.40 6.35
CA SER A 25 3.69 -4.32 6.82
C SER A 25 3.99 -4.43 8.31
N GLU A 26 3.82 -5.60 8.94
CA GLU A 26 4.00 -5.75 10.41
C GLU A 26 5.39 -5.27 10.89
N ASN A 27 6.44 -5.50 10.09
CA ASN A 27 7.82 -5.15 10.43
C ASN A 27 8.22 -3.74 9.95
N LEU A 28 7.28 -2.96 9.41
CA LEU A 28 7.55 -1.62 8.91
C LEU A 28 7.56 -0.62 10.07
N SER A 29 8.75 -0.17 10.48
CA SER A 29 8.89 0.78 11.59
C SER A 29 8.69 2.24 11.19
N ARG A 30 8.88 2.58 9.91
CA ARG A 30 8.74 3.95 9.39
C ARG A 30 8.42 3.92 7.91
N VAL A 31 7.59 4.87 7.47
CA VAL A 31 7.33 5.15 6.07
C VAL A 31 7.24 6.66 5.89
N ASP A 32 7.91 7.18 4.86
CA ASP A 32 7.80 8.59 4.50
C ASP A 32 6.61 8.81 3.53
N ALA A 33 6.16 10.05 3.39
CA ALA A 33 4.97 10.38 2.61
C ALA A 33 5.00 9.83 1.17
N ALA A 34 6.14 9.91 0.50
CA ALA A 34 6.29 9.38 -0.87
C ALA A 34 6.08 7.86 -0.95
N GLY A 35 6.55 7.11 0.05
CA GLY A 35 6.35 5.65 0.11
C GLY A 35 4.88 5.31 0.36
N ALA A 36 4.23 6.03 1.28
CA ALA A 36 2.81 5.86 1.55
C ALA A 36 1.93 6.21 0.33
N GLN A 37 2.25 7.30 -0.38
CA GLN A 37 1.55 7.71 -1.60
C GLN A 37 1.74 6.70 -2.74
N LEU A 38 2.94 6.14 -2.91
CA LEU A 38 3.20 5.11 -3.91
C LEU A 38 2.41 3.84 -3.63
N LEU A 39 2.38 3.40 -2.37
CA LEU A 39 1.59 2.25 -1.96
C LEU A 39 0.09 2.49 -2.15
N TYR A 40 -0.40 3.69 -1.82
CA TYR A 40 -1.78 4.09 -2.05
C TYR A 40 -2.14 4.02 -3.54
N ALA A 41 -1.28 4.57 -4.41
CA ALA A 41 -1.50 4.52 -5.86
C ALA A 41 -1.55 3.08 -6.38
N PHE A 42 -0.68 2.20 -5.86
CA PHE A 42 -0.69 0.78 -6.19
C PHE A 42 -1.98 0.08 -5.76
N VAL A 43 -2.43 0.29 -4.52
CA VAL A 43 -3.69 -0.28 -4.02
C VAL A 43 -4.87 0.22 -4.84
N LYS A 44 -4.92 1.52 -5.13
CA LYS A 44 -5.97 2.11 -5.95
C LYS A 44 -6.00 1.49 -7.36
N GLU A 45 -4.84 1.34 -7.97
CA GLU A 45 -4.72 0.75 -9.31
C GLU A 45 -5.10 -0.74 -9.32
N ALA A 46 -4.71 -1.51 -8.31
CA ALA A 46 -5.15 -2.89 -8.14
C ALA A 46 -6.69 -2.99 -8.05
N ASN A 47 -7.33 -2.09 -7.30
CA ASN A 47 -8.79 -2.01 -7.19
C ASN A 47 -9.44 -1.62 -8.53
N ILE A 48 -8.90 -0.64 -9.26
CA ILE A 48 -9.39 -0.25 -10.60
C ILE A 48 -9.32 -1.43 -11.57
N ARG A 49 -8.25 -2.23 -11.49
CA ARG A 49 -8.06 -3.46 -12.27
C ARG A 49 -8.84 -4.66 -11.74
N SER A 50 -9.64 -4.50 -10.69
CA SER A 50 -10.39 -5.57 -10.02
C SER A 50 -9.52 -6.76 -9.58
N LEU A 51 -8.27 -6.50 -9.20
CA LEU A 51 -7.37 -7.51 -8.64
C LEU A 51 -7.75 -7.79 -7.19
N ALA A 52 -7.66 -9.05 -6.79
CA ALA A 52 -7.85 -9.45 -5.40
C ALA A 52 -6.65 -8.96 -4.57
N LEU A 53 -6.90 -8.00 -3.69
CA LEU A 53 -5.90 -7.43 -2.79
C LEU A 53 -6.30 -7.66 -1.35
N THR A 54 -5.43 -8.30 -0.57
CA THR A 54 -5.65 -8.59 0.85
C THR A 54 -4.51 -8.05 1.70
N TRP A 55 -4.87 -7.41 2.82
CA TRP A 55 -3.92 -7.05 3.87
C TRP A 55 -3.92 -8.13 4.95
N GLN A 56 -2.74 -8.66 5.28
CA GLN A 56 -2.62 -9.64 6.36
C GLN A 56 -2.36 -8.96 7.71
N SER A 57 -1.39 -8.05 7.73
CA SER A 57 -1.03 -7.25 8.91
C SER A 57 -0.60 -5.85 8.47
N VAL A 58 -1.15 -4.83 9.12
CA VAL A 58 -0.80 -3.43 8.89
C VAL A 58 -0.04 -2.93 10.12
N SER A 59 1.11 -2.27 9.93
CA SER A 59 1.82 -1.63 11.05
C SER A 59 1.15 -0.34 11.49
N ASP A 60 1.28 -0.01 12.77
CA ASP A 60 0.88 1.28 13.33
C ASP A 60 1.56 2.45 12.59
N ALA A 61 2.84 2.31 12.24
CA ALA A 61 3.56 3.33 11.50
C ALA A 61 2.93 3.64 10.12
N LEU A 62 2.45 2.61 9.42
CA LEU A 62 1.74 2.81 8.15
C LEU A 62 0.36 3.42 8.38
N MET A 63 -0.40 2.89 9.34
CA MET A 63 -1.73 3.39 9.67
C MET A 63 -1.72 4.88 10.05
N GLU A 64 -0.79 5.28 10.92
CA GLU A 64 -0.63 6.67 11.35
C GLU A 64 -0.24 7.57 10.17
N THR A 65 0.74 7.14 9.36
CA THR A 65 1.20 7.95 8.21
C THR A 65 0.07 8.14 7.18
N VAL A 66 -0.69 7.09 6.84
CA VAL A 66 -1.79 7.25 5.87
C VAL A 66 -2.95 8.05 6.45
N ALA A 67 -3.20 7.99 7.77
CA ALA A 67 -4.19 8.80 8.43
C ALA A 67 -3.82 10.29 8.39
N VAL A 68 -2.56 10.62 8.71
CA VAL A 68 -2.03 12.00 8.60
C VAL A 68 -2.12 12.54 7.17
N LEU A 69 -1.94 11.68 6.17
CA LEU A 69 -2.03 12.05 4.76
C LEU A 69 -3.47 12.06 4.21
N GLY A 70 -4.47 11.62 4.98
CA GLY A 70 -5.86 11.51 4.53
C GLY A 70 -6.08 10.41 3.47
N LEU A 71 -5.26 9.36 3.47
CA LEU A 71 -5.26 8.28 2.47
C LEU A 71 -5.92 6.99 2.95
N SER A 72 -6.35 6.92 4.22
CA SER A 72 -6.85 5.70 4.86
C SER A 72 -7.99 5.03 4.08
N GLU A 73 -8.97 5.80 3.59
CA GLU A 73 -10.15 5.25 2.89
C GLU A 73 -9.80 4.49 1.60
N GLY A 74 -8.72 4.86 0.91
CA GLY A 74 -8.33 4.20 -0.35
C GLY A 74 -7.29 3.10 -0.18
N MET A 75 -6.83 2.82 1.04
CA MET A 75 -5.85 1.77 1.28
C MET A 75 -6.46 0.36 1.39
N ALA A 76 -7.78 0.21 1.38
CA ALA A 76 -8.48 -1.08 1.37
C ALA A 76 -8.12 -2.04 2.54
N PHE A 77 -7.50 -1.54 3.61
CA PHE A 77 -7.43 -2.26 4.88
C PHE A 77 -8.45 -1.68 5.86
N LYS A 78 -8.97 -2.54 6.74
CA LYS A 78 -9.85 -2.10 7.81
C LYS A 78 -9.00 -1.39 8.87
N ALA A 79 -9.27 -0.12 9.13
CA ALA A 79 -8.71 0.56 10.30
C ALA A 79 -9.13 -0.22 11.56
N PRO A 80 -8.27 -0.31 12.60
CA PRO A 80 -8.66 -0.95 13.86
C PRO A 80 -9.94 -0.26 14.38
N ASP A 81 -10.95 -1.06 14.69
CA ASP A 81 -12.19 -0.61 15.33
C ASP A 81 -11.78 0.11 16.62
N ALA A 82 -12.03 1.42 16.71
CA ALA A 82 -11.65 2.28 17.82
C ALA A 82 -12.49 1.99 19.08
#